data_AF-A0A4Q3WM06-F1
#
_entry.id   AF-A0A4Q3WM06-F1
#
_cell.length_a   1.000
_cell.length_b   1.000
_cell.length_c   1.000
_cell.angle_alpha   90.00
_cell.angle_beta   90.00
_cell.angle_gamma   90.00
#
_symmetry.space_group_name_H-M   'P 1'
#
loop_
_entity.id
_entity.type
_entity.pdbx_description
1 polymer ?
#
loop_
_entity_poly.entity_id
_entity_poly.type
_entity_poly.pdbx_seq_one_letter_code
_entity_poly.pdbx_strand_id
1 'polypeptide(L)'
;MTHVHDDLNNPAIAALWDKVVEGFKYISGSGWENRADYQHFWPLVNHLYKLAYGEKAELPNDFKAALAFMFAGHAGRIRKGIRPRPYFHHILMVVYLAWLLRMPVYIILAAINHDDLEDIPDNLNVPQKWVEDQLLKHIGIALTSVKDLTNEHHPKGKHAGQLKKMANIPVWEATLKLIDRICNLWDMRRDKPKDFTPERIRQECTNAQQLADAMPTPAPPEVLALLRISINLLLKENSLTPA
;
A
#
# COMPACT_ATOMS: atom_id res chain seq x y z
N MET A 1 -11.85 -3.17 21.94
CA MET A 1 -11.66 -2.53 20.63
C MET A 1 -12.55 -1.31 20.60
N THR A 2 -12.01 -0.14 20.30
CA THR A 2 -12.82 1.04 19.99
C THR A 2 -13.74 0.69 18.83
N HIS A 3 -15.01 1.10 18.91
CA HIS A 3 -15.96 0.84 17.83
C HIS A 3 -15.54 1.70 16.62
N VAL A 4 -15.70 1.22 15.39
CA VAL A 4 -15.47 2.03 14.15
C VAL A 4 -16.15 3.39 14.23
N HIS A 5 -17.30 3.42 14.90
CA HIS A 5 -18.06 4.63 15.17
C HIS A 5 -17.23 5.70 15.89
N ASP A 6 -16.32 5.32 16.79
CA ASP A 6 -15.52 6.27 17.56
C ASP A 6 -14.47 6.99 16.68
N ASP A 7 -13.87 6.29 15.72
CA ASP A 7 -12.88 6.87 14.80
C ASP A 7 -13.53 7.81 13.77
N LEU A 8 -14.66 7.41 13.19
CA LEU A 8 -15.38 8.21 12.20
C LEU A 8 -16.16 9.38 12.81
N ASN A 9 -16.32 9.42 14.14
CA ASN A 9 -16.85 10.60 14.83
C ASN A 9 -15.86 11.78 14.84
N ASN A 10 -14.58 11.54 14.56
CA ASN A 10 -13.60 12.60 14.35
C ASN A 10 -13.77 13.17 12.92
N PRO A 11 -14.13 14.46 12.74
CA PRO A 11 -14.38 15.03 11.41
C PRO A 11 -13.17 14.98 10.48
N ALA A 12 -11.95 15.08 11.01
CA ALA A 12 -10.73 14.99 10.22
C ALA A 12 -10.50 13.57 9.69
N ILE A 13 -10.76 12.56 10.51
CA ILE A 13 -10.69 11.14 10.11
C ILE A 13 -11.78 10.81 9.11
N ALA A 14 -13.01 11.29 9.33
CA ALA A 14 -14.10 11.11 8.38
C ALA A 14 -13.78 11.72 7.00
N ALA A 15 -13.30 12.97 6.97
CA ALA A 15 -12.91 13.63 5.73
C ALA A 15 -11.74 12.95 5.03
N LEU A 16 -10.75 12.44 5.78
CA LEU A 16 -9.67 11.62 5.23
C LEU A 16 -10.22 10.32 4.65
N TRP A 17 -11.09 9.64 5.39
CA TRP A 17 -11.69 8.38 4.97
C TRP A 17 -12.51 8.54 3.68
N ASP A 18 -13.28 9.62 3.54
CA ASP A 18 -14.03 9.90 2.32
C ASP A 18 -13.11 10.02 1.11
N LYS A 19 -11.99 10.73 1.23
CA LYS A 19 -10.97 10.82 0.17
C LYS A 19 -10.31 9.48 -0.12
N VAL A 20 -10.04 8.67 0.91
CA VAL A 20 -9.50 7.31 0.75
C VAL A 20 -10.49 6.47 -0.05
N VAL A 21 -11.76 6.46 0.33
CA VAL A 21 -12.81 5.71 -0.35
C VAL A 21 -12.98 6.17 -1.80
N GLU A 22 -12.97 7.48 -2.06
CA GLU A 22 -13.08 8.06 -3.39
C GLU A 22 -11.92 7.60 -4.29
N GLY A 23 -10.67 7.84 -3.88
CA GLY A 23 -9.51 7.46 -4.68
C GLY A 23 -9.36 5.94 -4.81
N PHE A 24 -9.65 5.18 -3.75
CA PHE A 24 -9.62 3.71 -3.83
C PHE A 24 -10.71 3.21 -4.78
N LYS A 25 -11.94 3.74 -4.74
CA LYS A 25 -12.97 3.42 -5.73
C LYS A 25 -12.52 3.75 -7.14
N TYR A 26 -11.87 4.90 -7.35
CA TYR A 26 -11.37 5.28 -8.67
C TYR A 26 -10.29 4.31 -9.19
N ILE A 27 -9.32 3.93 -8.35
CA ILE A 27 -8.31 2.91 -8.67
C ILE A 27 -8.94 1.54 -8.90
N SER A 28 -9.97 1.20 -8.13
CA SER A 28 -10.54 -0.14 -8.07
C SER A 28 -11.73 -0.40 -8.98
N GLY A 29 -12.43 0.64 -9.42
CA GLY A 29 -13.75 0.58 -10.02
C GLY A 29 -13.96 1.72 -11.02
N SER A 30 -13.84 1.38 -12.30
CA SER A 30 -14.34 2.21 -13.43
C SER A 30 -14.20 1.50 -14.79
N GLY A 31 -14.08 0.17 -14.82
CA GLY A 31 -13.86 -0.56 -16.09
C GLY A 31 -12.40 -0.57 -16.57
N TRP A 32 -11.46 -0.17 -15.70
CA TRP A 32 -10.01 -0.37 -15.86
C TRP A 32 -9.54 -1.78 -15.46
N GLU A 33 -10.43 -2.58 -14.87
CA GLU A 33 -10.12 -3.88 -14.29
C GLU A 33 -9.44 -4.84 -15.30
N ASN A 34 -9.63 -4.62 -16.60
CA ASN A 34 -9.08 -5.43 -17.68
C ASN A 34 -8.08 -4.69 -18.60
N ARG A 35 -7.67 -3.45 -18.29
CA ARG A 35 -6.81 -2.66 -19.18
C ARG A 35 -5.44 -2.42 -18.55
N ALA A 36 -4.49 -3.27 -18.89
CA ALA A 36 -3.06 -3.05 -18.63
C ALA A 36 -2.43 -2.15 -19.70
N ASP A 37 -3.15 -1.12 -20.18
CA ASP A 37 -2.62 -0.22 -21.20
C ASP A 37 -2.06 1.06 -20.57
N TYR A 38 -0.96 1.56 -21.15
CA TYR A 38 -0.29 2.78 -20.72
C TYR A 38 -1.15 4.04 -20.90
N GLN A 39 -2.20 3.99 -21.71
CA GLN A 39 -2.98 5.19 -22.06
C GLN A 39 -3.74 5.74 -20.86
N HIS A 40 -4.12 4.86 -19.94
CA HIS A 40 -4.95 5.23 -18.78
C HIS A 40 -4.16 5.38 -17.49
N PHE A 41 -2.92 4.88 -17.44
CA PHE A 41 -2.05 5.01 -16.27
C PHE A 41 -1.81 6.48 -15.87
N TRP A 42 -1.38 7.32 -16.82
CA TRP A 42 -1.07 8.72 -16.51
C TRP A 42 -2.31 9.57 -16.16
N PRO A 43 -3.45 9.45 -16.87
CA PRO A 43 -4.70 10.07 -16.42
C PRO A 43 -5.09 9.68 -15.00
N LEU A 44 -4.98 8.38 -14.66
CA LEU A 44 -5.25 7.87 -13.31
C LEU A 44 -4.34 8.50 -12.26
N VAL A 45 -3.01 8.44 -12.47
CA VAL A 45 -2.03 9.04 -11.56
C VAL A 45 -2.29 10.53 -11.36
N ASN A 46 -2.51 11.28 -12.45
CA ASN A 46 -2.75 12.72 -12.37
C ASN A 46 -4.04 13.04 -11.61
N HIS A 47 -5.10 12.26 -11.82
CA HIS A 47 -6.34 12.42 -11.07
C HIS A 47 -6.13 12.19 -9.57
N LEU A 48 -5.47 11.11 -9.19
CA LEU A 48 -5.17 10.81 -7.78
C LEU A 48 -4.29 11.89 -7.13
N TYR A 49 -3.30 12.39 -7.86
CA TYR A 49 -2.43 13.45 -7.36
C TYR A 49 -3.21 14.75 -7.13
N LYS A 50 -4.09 15.13 -8.06
CA LYS A 50 -4.97 16.29 -7.91
C LYS A 50 -6.00 16.12 -6.80
N LEU A 51 -6.54 14.93 -6.62
CA LEU A 51 -7.44 14.63 -5.52
C LEU A 51 -6.73 14.80 -4.16
N ALA A 52 -5.44 14.46 -4.09
CA ALA A 52 -4.64 14.63 -2.89
C ALA A 52 -4.13 16.07 -2.67
N TYR A 53 -3.63 16.76 -3.69
CA TYR A 53 -2.94 18.06 -3.57
C TYR A 53 -3.72 19.26 -4.12
N GLY A 54 -4.88 19.04 -4.73
CA GLY A 54 -5.75 20.05 -5.33
C GLY A 54 -5.67 20.08 -6.86
N GLU A 55 -6.72 20.60 -7.52
CA GLU A 55 -6.89 20.59 -8.98
C GLU A 55 -5.76 21.24 -9.79
N LYS A 56 -5.04 22.19 -9.18
CA LYS A 56 -3.93 22.93 -9.79
C LYS A 56 -2.57 22.28 -9.56
N ALA A 57 -2.51 21.17 -8.82
CA ALA A 57 -1.25 20.52 -8.49
C ALA A 57 -0.69 19.80 -9.73
N GLU A 58 0.64 19.89 -9.90
CA GLU A 58 1.38 19.21 -10.95
C GLU A 58 2.27 18.12 -10.36
N LEU A 59 2.24 16.94 -10.97
CA LEU A 59 3.02 15.81 -10.51
C LEU A 59 4.53 16.10 -10.66
N PRO A 60 5.32 16.03 -9.57
CA PRO A 60 6.77 16.24 -9.62
C PRO A 60 7.48 15.30 -10.59
N ASN A 61 8.58 15.76 -11.18
CA ASN A 61 9.35 14.95 -12.15
C ASN A 61 9.96 13.69 -11.52
N ASP A 62 10.41 13.77 -10.27
CA ASP A 62 10.95 12.60 -9.56
C ASP A 62 9.87 11.54 -9.37
N PHE A 63 8.62 11.95 -9.10
CA PHE A 63 7.48 11.03 -8.99
C PHE A 63 7.17 10.40 -10.35
N LYS A 64 7.21 11.17 -11.44
CA LYS A 64 7.03 10.64 -12.80
C LYS A 64 8.08 9.59 -13.14
N ALA A 65 9.36 9.85 -12.83
CA ALA A 65 10.44 8.92 -13.09
C ALA A 65 10.29 7.62 -12.28
N ALA A 66 10.00 7.73 -10.98
CA ALA A 66 9.76 6.59 -10.10
C ALA A 66 8.54 5.76 -10.55
N LEU A 67 7.44 6.42 -10.93
CA LEU A 67 6.22 5.76 -11.41
C LEU A 67 6.43 5.07 -12.75
N ALA A 68 7.21 5.66 -13.67
CA ALA A 68 7.54 5.03 -14.95
C ALA A 68 8.39 3.76 -14.74
N PHE A 69 9.35 3.80 -13.81
CA PHE A 69 10.16 2.63 -13.45
C PHE A 69 9.29 1.52 -12.83
N MET A 70 8.49 1.84 -11.82
CA MET A 70 7.55 0.92 -11.19
C MET A 70 6.59 0.28 -12.19
N PHE A 71 6.00 1.08 -13.07
CA PHE A 71 5.05 0.59 -14.06
C PHE A 71 5.70 -0.43 -15.02
N ALA A 72 6.93 -0.15 -15.47
CA ALA A 72 7.69 -1.07 -16.30
C ALA A 72 8.09 -2.35 -15.54
N GLY A 73 8.54 -2.21 -14.29
CA GLY A 73 8.96 -3.34 -13.44
C GLY A 73 7.84 -4.32 -13.13
N HIS A 74 6.60 -3.82 -12.96
CA HIS A 74 5.43 -4.65 -12.66
C HIS A 74 4.51 -4.88 -13.88
N ALA A 75 5.00 -4.64 -15.10
CA ALA A 75 4.26 -4.93 -16.31
C ALA A 75 3.89 -6.43 -16.38
N GLY A 76 2.61 -6.72 -16.61
CA GLY A 76 2.10 -8.10 -16.67
C GLY A 76 1.89 -8.80 -15.32
N ARG A 77 2.27 -8.18 -14.18
CA ARG A 77 1.90 -8.70 -12.85
C ARG A 77 0.44 -8.42 -12.53
N ILE A 78 -0.18 -9.39 -11.87
CA ILE A 78 -1.60 -9.37 -11.52
C ILE A 78 -1.76 -9.55 -10.00
N ARG A 79 -2.72 -8.84 -9.40
CA ARG A 79 -3.07 -8.97 -7.98
C ARG A 79 -3.69 -10.34 -7.68
N LYS A 80 -3.46 -10.81 -6.46
CA LYS A 80 -4.05 -12.04 -5.93
C LYS A 80 -5.50 -11.72 -5.53
N GLY A 81 -6.46 -12.16 -6.35
CA GLY A 81 -7.89 -11.95 -6.18
C GLY A 81 -8.68 -12.80 -7.16
N ILE A 82 -10.02 -12.72 -7.12
CA ILE A 82 -10.87 -13.41 -8.10
C ILE A 82 -10.77 -12.72 -9.46
N ARG A 83 -10.55 -11.40 -9.48
CA ARG A 83 -10.44 -10.60 -10.72
C ARG A 83 -8.98 -10.31 -11.06
N PRO A 84 -8.56 -10.51 -12.32
CA PRO A 84 -7.19 -10.25 -12.73
C PRO A 84 -6.94 -8.75 -12.89
N ARG A 85 -6.48 -8.09 -11.82
CA ARG A 85 -6.15 -6.67 -11.83
C ARG A 85 -4.65 -6.45 -11.95
N PRO A 86 -4.17 -5.49 -12.76
CA PRO A 86 -2.75 -5.12 -12.77
C PRO A 86 -2.20 -4.80 -11.38
N TYR A 87 -0.97 -5.24 -11.11
CA TYR A 87 -0.33 -5.08 -9.79
C TYR A 87 -0.12 -3.62 -9.40
N PHE A 88 0.17 -2.74 -10.37
CA PHE A 88 0.35 -1.31 -10.13
C PHE A 88 -0.85 -0.66 -9.43
N HIS A 89 -2.07 -1.21 -9.53
CA HIS A 89 -3.21 -0.67 -8.78
C HIS A 89 -2.99 -0.68 -7.27
N HIS A 90 -2.35 -1.72 -6.74
CA HIS A 90 -2.01 -1.76 -5.32
C HIS A 90 -0.99 -0.67 -4.97
N ILE A 91 0.07 -0.57 -5.75
CA ILE A 91 1.10 0.44 -5.54
C ILE A 91 0.48 1.84 -5.58
N LEU A 92 -0.43 2.12 -6.52
CA LEU A 92 -1.15 3.39 -6.56
C LEU A 92 -2.05 3.63 -5.34
N MET A 93 -2.64 2.59 -4.73
CA MET A 93 -3.36 2.76 -3.46
C MET A 93 -2.43 3.17 -2.34
N VAL A 94 -1.26 2.54 -2.23
CA VAL A 94 -0.23 2.85 -1.22
C VAL A 94 0.28 4.29 -1.42
N VAL A 95 0.64 4.65 -2.65
CA VAL A 95 1.13 5.99 -3.01
C VAL A 95 0.07 7.06 -2.77
N TYR A 96 -1.18 6.80 -3.16
CA TYR A 96 -2.27 7.74 -2.94
C TYR A 96 -2.52 7.98 -1.44
N LEU A 97 -2.46 6.94 -0.62
CA LEU A 97 -2.59 7.10 0.82
C LEU A 97 -1.40 7.86 1.42
N ALA A 98 -0.18 7.62 0.96
CA ALA A 98 1.00 8.41 1.35
C ALA A 98 0.88 9.90 0.97
N TRP A 99 0.30 10.20 -0.20
CA TRP A 99 0.00 11.57 -0.64
C TRP A 99 -1.05 12.27 0.23
N LEU A 100 -2.13 11.57 0.59
CA LEU A 100 -3.18 12.09 1.48
C LEU A 100 -2.63 12.41 2.88
N LEU A 101 -1.75 11.56 3.38
CA LEU A 101 -1.11 11.70 4.69
C LEU A 101 0.06 12.69 4.71
N ARG A 102 0.37 13.34 3.57
CA ARG A 102 1.47 14.31 3.44
C ARG A 102 2.81 13.76 3.92
N MET A 103 3.07 12.49 3.63
CA MET A 103 4.34 11.86 4.03
C MET A 103 5.54 12.58 3.38
N PRO A 104 6.74 12.48 3.97
CA PRO A 104 7.95 13.04 3.38
C PRO A 104 8.19 12.55 1.94
N VAL A 105 8.76 13.42 1.09
CA VAL A 105 9.00 13.12 -0.34
C VAL A 105 9.77 11.81 -0.54
N TYR A 106 10.82 11.55 0.25
CA TYR A 106 11.59 10.32 0.14
C TYR A 106 10.78 9.07 0.49
N ILE A 107 9.79 9.17 1.38
CA ILE A 107 8.89 8.07 1.73
C ILE A 107 7.84 7.87 0.64
N ILE A 108 7.37 8.93 -0.01
CA ILE A 108 6.48 8.80 -1.18
C ILE A 108 7.21 8.10 -2.33
N LEU A 109 8.48 8.45 -2.58
CA LEU A 109 9.31 7.74 -3.56
C LEU A 109 9.50 6.27 -3.17
N ALA A 110 9.74 6.00 -1.88
CA ALA A 110 9.80 4.63 -1.38
C ALA A 110 8.45 3.90 -1.53
N ALA A 111 7.32 4.57 -1.35
CA ALA A 111 5.98 4.01 -1.55
C ALA A 111 5.75 3.61 -3.02
N ILE A 112 6.24 4.41 -3.97
CA ILE A 112 6.16 4.09 -5.40
C ILE A 112 6.96 2.82 -5.71
N ASN A 113 8.09 2.59 -5.06
CA ASN A 113 9.02 1.50 -5.39
C ASN A 113 9.15 0.41 -4.31
N HIS A 114 8.24 0.35 -3.34
CA HIS A 114 8.40 -0.49 -2.14
C HIS A 114 8.49 -2.00 -2.44
N ASP A 115 7.87 -2.43 -3.54
CA ASP A 115 7.82 -3.81 -3.99
C ASP A 115 8.79 -4.11 -5.14
N ASP A 116 9.51 -3.12 -5.69
CA ASP A 116 10.37 -3.34 -6.86
C ASP A 116 11.53 -4.31 -6.56
N LEU A 117 12.02 -4.35 -5.32
CA LEU A 117 13.07 -5.31 -4.91
C LEU A 117 12.52 -6.71 -4.58
N GLU A 118 11.21 -6.86 -4.33
CA GLU A 118 10.59 -8.14 -3.92
C GLU A 118 9.84 -8.82 -5.07
N ASP A 119 9.16 -8.04 -5.92
CA ASP A 119 8.08 -8.55 -6.78
C ASP A 119 8.25 -8.22 -8.29
N ILE A 120 9.43 -7.74 -8.70
CA ILE A 120 9.79 -7.70 -10.13
C ILE A 120 9.73 -9.14 -10.69
N PRO A 121 9.03 -9.38 -11.82
CA PRO A 121 8.85 -10.73 -12.34
C PRO A 121 10.15 -11.42 -12.75
N ASP A 122 10.31 -12.67 -12.33
CA ASP A 122 11.49 -13.49 -12.67
C ASP A 122 11.69 -13.62 -14.19
N ASN A 123 10.62 -13.61 -14.98
CA ASN A 123 10.69 -13.72 -16.44
C ASN A 123 11.34 -12.52 -17.13
N LEU A 124 11.54 -11.40 -16.42
CA LEU A 124 12.32 -10.28 -16.94
C LEU A 124 13.84 -10.52 -16.85
N ASN A 125 14.29 -11.55 -16.13
CA ASN A 125 15.71 -11.88 -15.93
C ASN A 125 16.56 -10.67 -15.49
N VAL A 126 16.00 -9.80 -14.66
CA VAL A 126 16.67 -8.60 -14.16
C VAL A 126 17.34 -8.92 -12.82
N PRO A 127 18.67 -8.80 -12.68
CA PRO A 127 19.33 -8.99 -11.40
C PRO A 127 18.91 -7.93 -10.38
N GLN A 128 18.70 -8.31 -9.12
CA GLN A 128 18.36 -7.37 -8.05
C GLN A 128 19.33 -6.18 -7.97
N LYS A 129 20.63 -6.43 -8.17
CA LYS A 129 21.66 -5.39 -8.20
C LYS A 129 21.39 -4.33 -9.28
N TRP A 130 20.93 -4.75 -10.46
CA TRP A 130 20.54 -3.81 -11.51
C TRP A 130 19.35 -2.94 -11.09
N VAL A 131 18.35 -3.54 -10.44
CA VAL A 131 17.18 -2.81 -9.92
C VAL A 131 17.63 -1.77 -8.89
N GLU A 132 18.47 -2.17 -7.94
CA GLU A 132 19.04 -1.24 -6.94
C GLU A 132 19.81 -0.09 -7.60
N ASP A 133 20.61 -0.37 -8.65
CA ASP A 133 21.36 0.66 -9.35
C ASP A 133 20.47 1.62 -10.15
N GLN A 134 19.35 1.16 -10.70
CA GLN A 134 18.37 2.06 -11.34
C GLN A 134 17.61 2.89 -10.30
N LEU A 135 17.16 2.27 -9.22
CA LEU A 135 16.51 2.99 -8.13
C LEU A 135 17.44 4.05 -7.54
N LEU A 136 18.72 3.73 -7.31
CA LEU A 136 19.68 4.72 -6.81
C LEU A 136 19.77 5.97 -7.71
N LYS A 137 19.72 5.80 -9.04
CA LYS A 137 19.78 6.92 -9.99
C LYS A 137 18.52 7.80 -9.95
N HIS A 138 17.35 7.23 -9.68
CA HIS A 138 16.08 7.93 -9.81
C HIS A 138 15.49 8.40 -8.48
N ILE A 139 15.73 7.68 -7.39
CA ILE A 139 15.12 7.96 -6.08
C ILE A 139 16.16 8.22 -4.99
N GLY A 140 17.45 8.06 -5.29
CA GLY A 140 18.57 8.48 -4.44
C GLY A 140 18.43 8.01 -2.99
N ILE A 141 18.24 8.96 -2.08
CA ILE A 141 18.12 8.73 -0.63
C ILE A 141 16.97 7.78 -0.26
N ALA A 142 15.92 7.68 -1.08
CA ALA A 142 14.77 6.83 -0.80
C ALA A 142 15.06 5.34 -0.97
N LEU A 143 16.18 4.96 -1.63
CA LEU A 143 16.56 3.56 -1.79
C LEU A 143 16.76 2.85 -0.44
N THR A 144 17.29 3.54 0.57
CA THR A 144 17.42 2.98 1.93
C THR A 144 16.05 2.59 2.47
N SER A 145 15.07 3.48 2.37
CA SER A 145 13.70 3.19 2.79
C SER A 145 13.08 2.04 1.98
N VAL A 146 13.34 1.94 0.67
CA VAL A 146 12.87 0.78 -0.13
C VAL A 146 13.44 -0.53 0.42
N LYS A 147 14.74 -0.58 0.73
CA LYS A 147 15.39 -1.76 1.33
C LYS A 147 14.82 -2.10 2.71
N ASP A 148 14.47 -1.10 3.51
CA ASP A 148 13.81 -1.28 4.81
C ASP A 148 12.38 -1.82 4.67
N LEU A 149 11.71 -1.59 3.54
CA LEU A 149 10.36 -2.10 3.28
C LEU A 149 10.37 -3.53 2.75
N THR A 150 11.36 -3.88 1.93
CA THR A 150 11.53 -5.23 1.34
C THR A 150 11.54 -6.30 2.42
N ASN A 151 10.77 -7.38 2.23
CA ASN A 151 10.75 -8.45 3.22
C ASN A 151 12.03 -9.28 3.17
N GLU A 152 12.61 -9.55 4.34
CA GLU A 152 13.71 -10.50 4.49
C GLU A 152 13.16 -11.89 4.78
N HIS A 153 13.87 -12.92 4.29
CA HIS A 153 13.56 -14.29 4.69
C HIS A 153 13.79 -14.47 6.19
N HIS A 154 12.80 -15.08 6.86
CA HIS A 154 12.86 -15.35 8.29
C HIS A 154 12.48 -16.81 8.56
N PRO A 155 13.22 -17.55 9.43
CA PRO A 155 12.97 -18.98 9.67
C PRO A 155 11.56 -19.30 10.18
N LYS A 156 10.96 -18.36 10.91
CA LYS A 156 9.59 -18.47 11.45
C LYS A 156 8.49 -17.98 10.48
N GLY A 157 8.84 -17.74 9.21
CA GLY A 157 7.93 -17.27 8.17
C GLY A 157 7.87 -15.74 8.01
N LYS A 158 7.19 -15.30 6.93
CA LYS A 158 7.13 -13.91 6.49
C LYS A 158 6.64 -12.95 7.59
N HIS A 159 5.56 -13.29 8.30
CA HIS A 159 5.00 -12.43 9.34
C HIS A 159 5.96 -12.15 10.50
N ALA A 160 6.68 -13.18 10.97
CA ALA A 160 7.69 -13.00 12.02
C ALA A 160 8.85 -12.10 11.57
N GLY A 161 9.26 -12.20 10.30
CA GLY A 161 10.23 -11.27 9.71
C GLY A 161 9.71 -9.84 9.66
N GLN A 162 8.43 -9.65 9.31
CA GLN A 162 7.80 -8.33 9.32
C GLN A 162 7.75 -7.72 10.72
N LEU A 163 7.36 -8.48 11.75
CA LEU A 163 7.36 -7.99 13.14
C LEU A 163 8.76 -7.56 13.60
N LYS A 164 9.78 -8.38 13.33
CA LYS A 164 11.17 -8.02 13.63
C LYS A 164 11.55 -6.72 12.92
N LYS A 165 11.16 -6.54 11.66
CA LYS A 165 11.49 -5.35 10.89
C LYS A 165 10.78 -4.10 11.42
N MET A 166 9.48 -4.19 11.69
CA MET A 166 8.68 -3.10 12.28
C MET A 166 9.27 -2.56 13.59
N ALA A 167 9.92 -3.41 14.38
CA ALA A 167 10.56 -3.01 15.64
C ALA A 167 11.87 -2.22 15.46
N ASN A 168 12.51 -2.29 14.28
CA ASN A 168 13.88 -1.81 14.07
C ASN A 168 14.03 -0.75 12.97
N ILE A 169 13.07 -0.64 12.03
CA ILE A 169 13.12 0.37 10.96
C ILE A 169 12.61 1.73 11.46
N PRO A 170 12.96 2.84 10.78
CA PRO A 170 12.52 4.14 11.21
C PRO A 170 10.99 4.30 11.08
N VAL A 171 10.44 5.25 11.86
CA VAL A 171 8.99 5.38 12.07
C VAL A 171 8.21 5.60 10.77
N TRP A 172 8.80 6.28 9.80
CA TRP A 172 8.12 6.56 8.54
C TRP A 172 8.05 5.33 7.63
N GLU A 173 9.10 4.53 7.59
CA GLU A 173 9.16 3.25 6.88
C GLU A 173 8.19 2.25 7.51
N ALA A 174 8.16 2.17 8.85
CA ALA A 174 7.17 1.37 9.56
C ALA A 174 5.74 1.84 9.28
N THR A 175 5.51 3.16 9.26
CA THR A 175 4.20 3.74 8.89
C THR A 175 3.80 3.36 7.46
N LEU A 176 4.73 3.43 6.51
CA LEU A 176 4.47 3.03 5.13
C LEU A 176 4.16 1.53 5.00
N LYS A 177 4.79 0.68 5.81
CA LYS A 177 4.48 -0.75 5.87
C LYS A 177 3.08 -1.03 6.43
N LEU A 178 2.59 -0.19 7.36
CA LEU A 178 1.19 -0.23 7.78
C LEU A 178 0.23 0.27 6.69
N ILE A 179 0.61 1.29 5.92
CA ILE A 179 -0.17 1.77 4.77
C ILE A 179 -0.32 0.68 3.71
N ASP A 180 0.75 -0.05 3.38
CA ASP A 180 0.69 -1.24 2.53
C ASP A 180 -0.32 -2.27 3.10
N ARG A 181 -0.20 -2.57 4.39
CA ARG A 181 -1.13 -3.49 5.06
C ARG A 181 -2.60 -3.03 4.99
N ILE A 182 -2.87 -1.74 5.19
CA ILE A 182 -4.21 -1.15 5.04
C ILE A 182 -4.75 -1.37 3.62
N CYS A 183 -3.92 -1.11 2.60
CA CYS A 183 -4.29 -1.32 1.19
C CYS A 183 -4.56 -2.80 0.89
N ASN A 184 -3.80 -3.72 1.48
CA ASN A 184 -4.02 -5.16 1.36
C ASN A 184 -5.34 -5.61 2.00
N LEU A 185 -5.70 -5.08 3.18
CA LEU A 185 -6.98 -5.37 3.81
C LEU A 185 -8.16 -4.85 2.99
N TRP A 186 -8.01 -3.67 2.37
CA TRP A 186 -9.02 -3.14 1.43
C TRP A 186 -9.18 -4.05 0.20
N ASP A 187 -8.07 -4.49 -0.39
CA ASP A 187 -8.10 -5.39 -1.54
C ASP A 187 -8.77 -6.72 -1.19
N MET A 188 -8.46 -7.30 -0.03
CA MET A 188 -9.11 -8.51 0.46
C MET A 188 -10.61 -8.32 0.67
N ARG A 189 -11.02 -7.18 1.21
CA ARG A 189 -12.43 -6.86 1.40
C ARG A 189 -13.17 -6.89 0.06
N ARG A 190 -12.58 -6.31 -0.97
CA ARG A 190 -13.21 -6.18 -2.29
C ARG A 190 -13.14 -7.45 -3.14
N ASP A 191 -12.01 -8.13 -3.12
CA ASP A 191 -11.65 -9.17 -4.10
C ASP A 191 -10.66 -10.17 -3.49
N LYS A 192 -11.02 -10.78 -2.35
CA LYS A 192 -10.19 -11.81 -1.70
C LYS A 192 -9.95 -13.02 -2.62
N PRO A 193 -8.79 -13.68 -2.51
CA PRO A 193 -8.58 -14.98 -3.14
C PRO A 193 -9.64 -16.01 -2.73
N LYS A 194 -10.02 -16.91 -3.64
CA LYS A 194 -11.10 -17.90 -3.44
C LYS A 194 -10.86 -18.83 -2.26
N ASP A 195 -9.60 -19.08 -1.94
CA ASP A 195 -9.11 -19.99 -0.90
C ASP A 195 -9.02 -19.33 0.49
N PHE A 196 -9.36 -18.04 0.63
CA PHE A 196 -9.31 -17.36 1.93
C PHE A 196 -10.50 -17.77 2.80
N THR A 197 -10.22 -18.64 3.78
CA THR A 197 -11.17 -19.06 4.82
C THR A 197 -11.45 -17.94 5.83
N PRO A 198 -12.55 -18.02 6.62
CA PRO A 198 -12.79 -17.13 7.74
C PRO A 198 -11.61 -17.02 8.71
N GLU A 199 -10.94 -18.13 9.00
CA GLU A 199 -9.76 -18.19 9.87
C GLU A 199 -8.60 -17.42 9.26
N ARG A 200 -8.38 -17.55 7.94
CA ARG A 200 -7.35 -16.79 7.24
C ARG A 200 -7.61 -15.28 7.30
N ILE A 201 -8.87 -14.85 7.16
CA ILE A 201 -9.26 -13.44 7.28
C ILE A 201 -8.98 -12.92 8.69
N ARG A 202 -9.39 -13.66 9.73
CA ARG A 202 -9.08 -13.28 11.11
C ARG A 202 -7.57 -13.17 11.33
N GLN A 203 -6.80 -14.13 10.83
CA GLN A 203 -5.34 -14.13 10.95
C GLN A 203 -4.72 -12.91 10.28
N GLU A 204 -5.17 -12.50 9.09
CA GLU A 204 -4.65 -11.31 8.41
C GLU A 204 -5.00 -10.02 9.18
N CYS A 205 -6.19 -9.93 9.80
CA CYS A 205 -6.55 -8.83 10.70
C CYS A 205 -5.65 -8.80 11.95
N THR A 206 -5.44 -9.95 12.60
CA THR A 206 -4.54 -10.08 13.76
C THR A 206 -3.12 -9.70 13.39
N ASN A 207 -2.61 -10.18 12.25
CA ASN A 207 -1.28 -9.84 11.76
C ASN A 207 -1.15 -8.33 11.57
N ALA A 208 -2.16 -7.68 11.00
CA ALA A 208 -2.15 -6.24 10.78
C ALA A 208 -2.07 -5.45 12.09
N GLN A 209 -2.82 -5.87 13.12
CA GLN A 209 -2.74 -5.27 14.46
C GLN A 209 -1.36 -5.49 15.10
N GLN A 210 -0.82 -6.71 15.02
CA GLN A 210 0.50 -7.03 15.57
C GLN A 210 1.62 -6.21 14.93
N LEU A 211 1.53 -5.87 13.64
CA LEU A 211 2.50 -4.99 12.99
C LEU A 211 2.47 -3.58 13.58
N ALA A 212 1.28 -3.06 13.88
CA ALA A 212 1.15 -1.75 14.51
C ALA A 212 1.68 -1.78 15.96
N ASP A 213 1.39 -2.84 16.70
CA ASP A 213 1.84 -3.02 18.09
C ASP A 213 3.36 -3.24 18.20
N ALA A 214 4.01 -3.74 17.14
CA ALA A 214 5.45 -3.98 17.10
C ALA A 214 6.29 -2.70 16.89
N MET A 215 5.67 -1.57 16.53
CA MET A 215 6.40 -0.32 16.32
C MET A 215 6.91 0.25 17.64
N PRO A 216 8.18 0.68 17.74
CA PRO A 216 8.73 1.27 18.97
C PRO A 216 8.10 2.63 19.28
N THR A 217 7.62 3.33 18.25
CA THR A 217 6.82 4.55 18.35
C THR A 217 5.53 4.32 17.59
N PRO A 218 4.35 4.61 18.17
CA PRO A 218 3.09 4.44 17.46
C PRO A 218 3.05 5.20 16.14
N ALA A 219 2.42 4.60 15.13
CA ALA A 219 2.12 5.30 13.88
C ALA A 219 1.22 6.53 14.12
N PRO A 220 1.17 7.47 13.16
CA PRO A 220 0.26 8.61 13.24
C PRO A 220 -1.19 8.17 13.56
N PRO A 221 -1.93 8.92 14.41
CA PRO A 221 -3.28 8.55 14.82
C PRO A 221 -4.22 8.27 13.65
N GLU A 222 -4.08 9.01 12.55
CA GLU A 222 -4.85 8.85 11.33
C GLU A 222 -4.60 7.48 10.68
N VAL A 223 -3.34 7.03 10.65
CA VAL A 223 -2.97 5.70 10.11
C VAL A 223 -3.54 4.59 10.98
N LEU A 224 -3.46 4.73 12.31
CA LEU A 224 -4.04 3.76 13.23
C LEU A 224 -5.58 3.71 13.12
N ALA A 225 -6.24 4.85 12.92
CA ALA A 225 -7.68 4.91 12.67
C ALA A 225 -8.04 4.20 11.35
N LEU A 226 -7.32 4.48 10.27
CA LEU A 226 -7.53 3.81 8.98
C LEU A 226 -7.31 2.29 9.06
N LEU A 227 -6.32 1.84 9.84
CA LEU A 227 -6.10 0.42 10.12
C LEU A 227 -7.31 -0.21 10.83
N ARG A 228 -7.79 0.41 11.91
CA ARG A 228 -8.98 -0.07 12.65
C ARG A 228 -10.23 -0.09 11.78
N ILE A 229 -10.47 0.98 11.01
CA ILE A 229 -11.58 1.05 10.05
C ILE A 229 -11.49 -0.11 9.04
N SER A 230 -10.31 -0.35 8.46
CA SER A 230 -10.11 -1.40 7.47
C SER A 230 -10.32 -2.81 8.02
N ILE A 231 -9.77 -3.10 9.21
CA ILE A 231 -9.98 -4.37 9.92
C ILE A 231 -11.47 -4.60 10.18
N ASN A 232 -12.14 -3.62 10.75
CA ASN A 232 -13.54 -3.77 11.14
C ASN A 232 -14.48 -3.91 9.94
N LEU A 233 -14.23 -3.18 8.85
CA LEU A 233 -15.01 -3.32 7.62
C LEU A 233 -14.84 -4.70 7.01
N LEU A 234 -13.62 -5.22 6.97
CA LEU A 234 -13.33 -6.56 6.45
C LEU A 234 -14.01 -7.65 7.30
N LEU A 235 -13.92 -7.57 8.64
CA LEU A 235 -14.58 -8.51 9.54
C LEU A 235 -16.10 -8.46 9.38
N LYS A 236 -16.68 -7.25 9.35
CA LYS A 236 -18.12 -7.03 9.19
C LYS A 236 -18.66 -7.62 7.88
N GLU A 237 -17.96 -7.40 6.76
CA GLU A 237 -18.36 -7.91 5.45
C GLU A 237 -18.34 -9.45 5.35
N ASN A 238 -17.60 -10.11 6.25
CA ASN A 238 -17.52 -11.55 6.33
C ASN A 238 -18.32 -12.13 7.51
N SER A 239 -19.13 -11.32 8.20
CA SER A 239 -19.89 -11.71 9.40
C SER A 239 -19.00 -12.33 10.49
N LEU A 240 -17.78 -11.81 10.64
CA LEU A 240 -16.80 -12.30 11.60
C LEU A 240 -16.67 -11.34 12.78
N THR A 241 -16.41 -11.90 13.96
CA THR A 241 -15.86 -11.17 15.09
C THR A 241 -14.33 -11.20 15.03
N PRO A 242 -13.66 -10.23 15.68
CA PRO A 242 -12.23 -10.35 15.93
C PRO A 242 -11.91 -11.67 16.65
N ALA A 243 -10.71 -12.20 16.39
CA ALA A 243 -10.20 -13.40 17.04
C ALA A 243 -9.90 -13.16 18.53
#